data_AF-A0A1I7FBF2-F1
#
_entry.id   AF-A0A1I7FBF2-F1
#
_cell.length_a   1.000
_cell.length_b   1.000
_cell.length_c   1.000
_cell.angle_alpha   90.00
_cell.angle_beta   90.00
_cell.angle_gamma   90.00
#
_symmetry.space_group_name_H-M   'P 1'
#
loop_
_entity.id
_entity.type
_entity.pdbx_description
1 polymer ?
#
loop_
_entity_poly.entity_id
_entity_poly.type
_entity_poly.pdbx_seq_one_letter_code
_entity_poly.pdbx_strand_id
1 'polypeptide(L)'
;MQKTPVFLVEEEETQVHTTDSCLAAMKAVQDSLYVLNGKWKLPIIISLTFGNKRFTEIARDIPRITDRMLSKELQELELNMLVERIQDEASPSITRYKLTAYGKTLDPAIQELYKWGINHREKIKEE
;
A
#
# COMPACT_ATOMS: atom_id res chain seq x y z
N MET A 1 -34.64 47.07 1.41
CA MET A 1 -33.64 47.25 0.34
C MET A 1 -32.41 46.44 0.73
N GLN A 2 -32.45 45.11 0.61
CA GLN A 2 -32.09 44.34 -0.58
C GLN A 2 -30.67 44.62 -1.07
N LYS A 3 -29.78 43.64 -0.84
CA LYS A 3 -29.03 42.95 -1.90
C LYS A 3 -28.45 41.65 -1.33
N THR A 4 -29.09 40.56 -1.71
CA THR A 4 -28.57 39.20 -1.68
C THR A 4 -27.46 39.06 -2.74
N PRO A 5 -26.39 38.29 -2.49
CA PRO A 5 -25.68 37.55 -3.53
C PRO A 5 -26.02 36.07 -3.36
N VAL A 6 -26.89 35.47 -4.19
CA VAL A 6 -26.56 34.80 -5.46
C VAL A 6 -25.36 33.85 -5.31
N PHE A 7 -25.72 32.58 -5.11
CA PHE A 7 -25.04 31.32 -5.45
C PHE A 7 -23.74 31.39 -6.25
N LEU A 8 -22.72 30.70 -5.73
CA LEU A 8 -21.92 29.77 -6.54
C LEU A 8 -22.21 28.37 -5.98
N VAL A 9 -23.12 27.66 -6.64
CA VAL A 9 -23.19 26.21 -6.54
C VAL A 9 -21.90 25.72 -7.18
N GLU A 10 -20.99 25.18 -6.39
CA GLU A 10 -19.94 24.33 -6.94
C GLU A 10 -20.66 23.13 -7.55
N GLU A 11 -20.64 23.04 -8.88
CA GLU A 11 -21.19 21.91 -9.62
C GLU A 11 -20.43 20.65 -9.19
N GLU A 12 -21.02 19.85 -8.30
CA GLU A 12 -20.63 18.46 -8.11
C GLU A 12 -20.87 17.74 -9.45
N GLU A 13 -19.79 17.54 -10.21
CA GLU A 13 -19.77 16.69 -11.40
C GLU A 13 -20.30 15.30 -11.02
N THR A 14 -21.55 15.03 -11.37
CA THR A 14 -22.19 13.73 -11.16
C THR A 14 -21.54 12.72 -12.11
N GLN A 15 -20.63 11.92 -11.57
CA GLN A 15 -19.94 10.87 -12.30
C GLN A 15 -20.95 9.81 -12.77
N VAL A 16 -21.32 9.81 -14.05
CA VAL A 16 -22.24 8.83 -14.64
C VAL A 16 -21.53 7.47 -14.67
N HIS A 17 -21.80 6.63 -13.68
CA HIS A 17 -21.28 5.26 -13.62
C HIS A 17 -22.05 4.36 -14.59
N THR A 18 -21.41 3.91 -15.66
CA THR A 18 -21.95 2.89 -16.57
C THR A 18 -21.57 1.48 -16.09
N THR A 19 -22.35 0.45 -16.45
CA THR A 19 -22.08 -0.95 -16.08
C THR A 19 -20.67 -1.41 -16.46
N ASP A 20 -20.19 -1.02 -17.65
CA ASP A 20 -18.85 -1.37 -18.14
C ASP A 20 -17.75 -0.68 -17.33
N SER A 21 -17.94 0.58 -16.92
CA SER A 21 -17.00 1.30 -16.07
C SER A 21 -16.91 0.71 -14.65
N CYS A 22 -18.03 0.20 -14.13
CA CYS A 22 -18.09 -0.45 -12.83
C CYS A 22 -17.32 -1.79 -12.84
N LEU A 23 -17.51 -2.61 -13.87
CA LEU A 23 -16.80 -3.89 -14.00
C LEU A 23 -15.28 -3.69 -14.14
N ALA A 24 -14.86 -2.69 -14.92
CA ALA A 24 -13.45 -2.34 -15.06
C ALA A 24 -12.83 -1.89 -13.74
N ALA A 25 -13.51 -1.02 -12.98
CA ALA A 25 -13.05 -0.57 -11.68
C ALA A 25 -12.93 -1.72 -10.68
N MET A 26 -13.95 -2.59 -10.60
CA MET A 26 -13.91 -3.77 -9.73
C MET A 26 -12.75 -4.68 -10.06
N LYS A 27 -12.50 -4.96 -11.34
CA LYS A 27 -11.39 -5.80 -11.77
C LYS A 27 -10.03 -5.21 -11.38
N ALA A 28 -9.81 -3.92 -11.62
CA ALA A 28 -8.55 -3.26 -11.25
C ALA A 28 -8.27 -3.31 -9.74
N VAL A 29 -9.32 -3.13 -8.92
CA VAL A 29 -9.22 -3.27 -7.46
C VAL A 29 -8.93 -4.73 -7.07
N GLN A 30 -9.59 -5.70 -7.68
CA GLN A 30 -9.34 -7.12 -7.43
C GLN A 30 -7.92 -7.54 -7.80
N ASP A 31 -7.39 -7.07 -8.94
CA ASP A 31 -6.02 -7.34 -9.37
C ASP A 31 -5.01 -6.76 -8.36
N SER A 32 -5.29 -5.55 -7.84
CA SER A 32 -4.47 -4.93 -6.80
C SER A 32 -4.51 -5.74 -5.50
N LEU A 33 -5.69 -6.18 -5.08
CA LEU A 33 -5.87 -7.00 -3.87
C LEU A 33 -5.28 -8.39 -4.03
N TYR A 34 -5.28 -8.98 -5.22
CA TYR A 34 -4.62 -10.26 -5.47
C TYR A 34 -3.13 -10.20 -5.07
N VAL A 35 -2.48 -9.08 -5.37
CA VAL A 35 -1.06 -8.87 -5.03
C VAL A 35 -0.86 -8.46 -3.58
N LEU A 36 -1.65 -7.50 -3.09
CA LEU A 36 -1.40 -6.78 -1.83
C LEU A 36 -2.16 -7.30 -0.61
N ASN A 37 -3.17 -8.15 -0.81
CA ASN A 37 -3.95 -8.72 0.29
C ASN A 37 -3.07 -9.58 1.20
N GLY A 38 -3.51 -9.74 2.44
CA GLY A 38 -2.80 -10.44 3.49
C GLY A 38 -2.32 -9.49 4.59
N LYS A 39 -1.94 -10.08 5.72
CA LYS A 39 -1.61 -9.33 6.92
C LYS A 39 -0.23 -8.64 6.85
N TRP A 40 0.67 -9.13 6.01
CA TRP A 40 2.10 -8.86 6.14
C TRP A 40 2.72 -8.04 5.01
N LYS A 41 2.14 -8.06 3.80
CA LYS A 41 2.71 -7.40 2.61
C LYS A 41 2.86 -5.89 2.78
N LEU A 42 1.78 -5.21 3.17
CA LEU A 42 1.81 -3.76 3.39
C LEU A 42 2.80 -3.35 4.50
N PRO A 43 2.82 -3.99 5.69
CA PRO A 43 3.86 -3.74 6.69
C PRO A 43 5.31 -3.92 6.17
N ILE A 44 5.56 -4.95 5.35
CA ILE A 44 6.89 -5.17 4.75
C ILE A 44 7.25 -4.04 3.80
N ILE A 45 6.34 -3.66 2.89
CA ILE A 45 6.55 -2.57 1.94
C ILE A 45 6.83 -1.27 2.70
N ILE A 46 6.03 -0.95 3.72
CA ILE A 46 6.22 0.23 4.57
C ILE A 46 7.59 0.21 5.26
N SER A 47 7.99 -0.91 5.85
CA SER A 47 9.30 -1.05 6.49
C SER A 47 10.46 -0.81 5.52
N LEU A 48 10.34 -1.28 4.27
CA LEU A 48 11.32 -1.03 3.21
C LEU A 48 11.32 0.45 2.77
N THR A 49 10.16 1.10 2.71
CA THR A 49 10.04 2.55 2.41
C THR A 49 10.77 3.39 3.46
N PHE A 50 10.76 2.97 4.74
CA PHE A 50 11.51 3.63 5.81
C PHE A 50 13.01 3.29 5.85
N GLY A 51 13.50 2.51 4.87
CA GLY A 51 14.94 2.33 4.63
C GLY A 51 15.56 1.08 5.25
N ASN A 52 14.77 0.21 5.89
CA ASN A 52 15.26 -1.10 6.29
C ASN A 52 15.61 -1.94 5.07
N LYS A 53 16.69 -2.72 5.17
CA LYS A 53 17.19 -3.51 4.04
C LYS A 53 17.45 -4.94 4.43
N ARG A 54 17.68 -5.25 5.71
CA ARG A 54 18.01 -6.60 6.17
C ARG A 54 16.78 -7.31 6.70
N PHE A 55 16.73 -8.62 6.52
CA PHE A 55 15.63 -9.47 7.01
C PHE A 55 15.29 -9.20 8.48
N THR A 56 16.30 -9.12 9.33
CA THR A 56 16.14 -8.91 10.78
C THR A 56 15.68 -7.49 11.15
N GLU A 57 15.95 -6.49 10.31
CA GLU A 57 15.43 -5.14 10.50
C GLU A 57 13.93 -5.13 10.20
N ILE A 58 13.54 -5.69 9.06
CA ILE A 58 12.13 -5.80 8.63
C ILE A 58 11.31 -6.61 9.66
N ALA A 59 11.85 -7.74 10.15
CA ALA A 59 11.18 -8.58 11.13
C ALA A 59 10.93 -7.86 12.46
N ARG A 60 11.84 -6.98 12.90
CA ARG A 60 11.70 -6.24 14.16
C ARG A 60 10.59 -5.19 14.11
N ASP A 61 10.37 -4.60 12.95
CA ASP A 61 9.35 -3.56 12.75
C ASP A 61 7.92 -4.10 12.65
N ILE A 62 7.77 -5.41 12.47
CA ILE A 62 6.47 -6.04 12.21
C ILE A 62 6.15 -7.01 13.35
N PRO A 63 5.45 -6.56 14.40
CA PRO A 63 5.12 -7.40 15.53
C PRO A 63 4.39 -8.69 15.12
N ARG A 64 4.81 -9.81 15.72
CA ARG A 64 4.22 -11.15 15.56
C ARG A 64 4.43 -11.81 14.18
N ILE A 65 5.18 -11.21 13.25
CA ILE A 65 5.60 -11.94 12.05
C ILE A 65 6.63 -13.00 12.45
N THR A 66 6.51 -14.21 11.89
CA THR A 66 7.52 -15.25 12.06
C THR A 66 8.48 -15.22 10.88
N ASP A 67 9.71 -15.71 11.06
CA ASP A 67 10.70 -15.78 9.98
C ASP A 67 10.17 -16.55 8.76
N ARG A 68 9.43 -17.63 9.00
CA ARG A 68 8.77 -18.40 7.94
C ARG A 68 7.76 -17.57 7.16
N MET A 69 6.95 -16.76 7.86
CA MET A 69 5.97 -15.88 7.21
C MET A 69 6.69 -14.77 6.44
N LEU A 70 7.65 -14.08 7.06
CA LEU A 70 8.39 -13.01 6.38
C LEU A 70 9.11 -13.51 5.12
N SER A 71 9.75 -14.68 5.19
CA SER A 71 10.40 -15.30 4.03
C SER A 71 9.41 -15.57 2.90
N LYS A 72 8.23 -16.11 3.23
CA LYS A 72 7.17 -16.39 2.24
C LYS A 72 6.68 -15.09 1.58
N GLU A 73 6.40 -14.07 2.38
CA GLU A 73 5.86 -12.80 1.89
C GLU A 73 6.88 -12.04 1.04
N LEU A 74 8.16 -12.03 1.42
CA LEU A 74 9.22 -11.44 0.59
C LEU A 74 9.36 -12.17 -0.75
N GLN A 75 9.25 -13.50 -0.77
CA GLN A 75 9.27 -14.28 -2.01
C GLN A 75 8.06 -13.95 -2.90
N GLU A 76 6.87 -13.80 -2.34
CA GLU A 76 5.68 -13.40 -3.10
C GLU A 76 5.81 -11.96 -3.64
N LEU A 77 6.33 -11.03 -2.85
CA LEU A 77 6.59 -9.65 -3.28
C LEU A 77 7.65 -9.58 -4.39
N GLU A 78 8.65 -10.45 -4.36
CA GLU A 78 9.65 -10.59 -5.41
C GLU A 78 9.04 -11.16 -6.71
N LEU A 79 8.22 -12.21 -6.60
CA LEU A 79 7.50 -12.79 -7.74
C LEU A 79 6.57 -11.78 -8.43
N ASN A 80 5.99 -10.86 -7.65
CA ASN A 80 5.14 -9.77 -8.16
C ASN A 80 5.93 -8.50 -8.53
N MET A 81 7.26 -8.59 -8.62
CA MET A 81 8.16 -7.50 -9.02
C MET A 81 8.10 -6.26 -8.12
N LEU A 82 7.61 -6.37 -6.88
CA LEU A 82 7.52 -5.26 -5.94
C LEU A 82 8.81 -5.10 -5.12
N VAL A 83 9.47 -6.21 -4.81
CA VAL A 83 10.71 -6.26 -4.02
C VAL A 83 11.82 -6.94 -4.82
N GLU A 84 13.05 -6.47 -4.66
CA GLU A 84 14.25 -7.11 -5.21
C GLU A 84 15.13 -7.61 -4.06
N ARG A 85 15.60 -8.86 -4.17
CA ARG A 85 16.61 -9.45 -3.30
C ARG A 85 18.00 -9.21 -3.87
N ILE A 86 18.87 -8.58 -3.07
CA ILE A 86 20.26 -8.27 -3.44
C ILE A 86 21.20 -9.11 -2.59
N GLN A 87 22.13 -9.82 -3.23
CA GLN A 87 23.28 -10.43 -2.55
C GLN A 87 24.45 -9.45 -2.62
N ASP A 88 25.09 -9.20 -1.47
CA ASP A 88 26.29 -8.37 -1.41
C ASP A 88 27.49 -9.14 -1.98
N GLU A 89 28.10 -8.64 -3.06
CA GLU A 89 29.26 -9.27 -3.69
C GLU A 89 30.47 -9.37 -2.75
N ALA A 90 30.63 -8.39 -1.85
CA ALA A 90 31.71 -8.37 -0.86
C ALA A 90 31.39 -9.23 0.37
N SER A 91 30.14 -9.64 0.55
CA SER A 91 29.70 -10.48 1.67
C SER A 91 28.49 -11.33 1.27
N PRO A 92 28.71 -12.48 0.60
CA PRO A 92 27.63 -13.30 0.04
C PRO A 92 26.63 -13.82 1.07
N SER A 93 27.00 -13.84 2.36
CA SER A 93 26.12 -14.19 3.47
C SER A 93 25.11 -13.08 3.83
N ILE A 94 25.31 -11.86 3.35
CA ILE A 94 24.43 -10.71 3.61
C ILE A 94 23.45 -10.58 2.45
N THR A 95 22.20 -10.92 2.74
CA THR A 95 21.06 -10.61 1.88
C THR A 95 20.46 -9.26 2.27
N ARG A 96 20.18 -8.42 1.27
CA ARG A 96 19.39 -7.20 1.41
C ARG A 96 18.14 -7.23 0.52
N TYR A 97 17.16 -6.41 0.86
CA TYR A 97 15.91 -6.22 0.14
C TYR A 97 15.71 -4.73 -0.13
N LYS A 98 15.11 -4.39 -1.26
CA LYS A 98 14.64 -3.04 -1.59
C LYS A 98 13.36 -3.11 -2.40
N LEU A 99 12.55 -2.05 -2.36
CA LEU A 99 11.48 -1.87 -3.34
C LEU A 99 12.09 -1.65 -4.74
N THR A 100 11.49 -2.29 -5.74
CA THR A 100 11.78 -2.01 -7.15
C THR A 100 11.24 -0.62 -7.53
N ALA A 101 11.59 -0.13 -8.72
CA ALA A 101 10.97 1.08 -9.25
C ALA A 101 9.43 0.94 -9.37
N TYR A 102 8.96 -0.25 -9.75
CA TYR A 102 7.53 -0.58 -9.80
C TYR A 102 6.91 -0.66 -8.40
N GLY A 103 7.57 -1.31 -7.42
CA GLY A 103 7.07 -1.37 -6.05
C GLY A 103 6.85 0.00 -5.41
N LYS A 104 7.70 0.99 -5.75
CA LYS A 104 7.55 2.38 -5.30
C LYS A 104 6.33 3.09 -5.88
N THR A 105 5.74 2.62 -6.98
CA THR A 105 4.51 3.23 -7.52
C THR A 105 3.29 2.97 -6.63
N LEU A 106 3.42 2.10 -5.61
CA LEU A 106 2.39 1.86 -4.60
C LEU A 106 2.33 2.95 -3.53
N ASP A 107 3.36 3.79 -3.39
CA ASP A 107 3.42 4.80 -2.33
C ASP A 107 2.16 5.67 -2.26
N PRO A 108 1.59 6.21 -3.36
CA PRO A 108 0.36 6.99 -3.30
C PRO A 108 -0.83 6.22 -2.73
N ALA A 109 -1.02 4.96 -3.14
CA ALA A 109 -2.10 4.12 -2.64
C ALA A 109 -1.95 3.82 -1.13
N ILE A 110 -0.72 3.55 -0.68
CA ILE A 110 -0.40 3.34 0.73
C ILE A 110 -0.67 4.62 1.54
N GLN A 111 -0.37 5.80 1.00
CA GLN A 111 -0.67 7.07 1.66
C GLN A 111 -2.17 7.31 1.80
N GLU A 112 -2.97 7.00 0.78
CA GLU A 112 -4.44 7.10 0.88
C GLU A 112 -5.02 6.10 1.90
N LEU A 113 -4.51 4.87 1.93
CA LEU A 113 -4.87 3.89 2.95
C LEU A 113 -4.50 4.36 4.37
N TYR A 114 -3.33 4.99 4.52
CA TYR A 114 -2.87 5.55 5.80
C TYR A 114 -3.82 6.65 6.30
N LYS A 115 -4.14 7.63 5.44
CA LYS A 115 -5.06 8.72 5.77
C LYS A 115 -6.44 8.19 6.15
N TRP A 116 -7.00 7.30 5.33
CA TRP A 116 -8.29 6.69 5.61
C TRP A 116 -8.26 5.89 6.93
N GLY A 117 -7.19 5.13 7.18
CA GLY A 117 -7.06 4.31 8.38
C GLY A 117 -6.99 5.13 9.68
N ILE A 118 -6.41 6.33 9.64
CA ILE A 118 -6.47 7.28 10.76
C ILE A 118 -7.90 7.74 10.97
N ASN A 119 -8.56 8.24 9.92
CA ASN A 119 -9.91 8.77 9.99
C ASN A 119 -10.91 7.71 10.47
N HIS A 120 -10.78 6.48 9.97
CA HIS A 120 -11.60 5.35 10.38
C HIS A 120 -11.42 5.01 11.86
N ARG A 121 -10.18 5.01 12.37
CA ARG A 121 -9.91 4.73 13.77
C ARG A 121 -10.57 5.75 14.69
N GLU A 122 -10.52 7.03 14.35
CA GLU A 122 -11.18 8.08 15.13
C GLU A 122 -12.70 7.92 15.06
N LYS A 123 -13.25 7.67 13.86
CA LYS A 123 -14.69 7.43 13.68
C LYS A 123 -15.21 6.26 14.53
N ILE A 124 -14.46 5.17 14.66
CA ILE A 124 -14.86 4.00 15.46
C ILE A 124 -14.74 4.24 16.97
N LYS A 125 -13.88 5.16 17.44
CA LYS A 125 -13.79 5.50 18.86
C LYS A 125 -14.93 6.40 19.34
N GLU A 126 -15.54 7.16 18.41
CA GLU A 126 -16.64 8.08 18.69
C GLU A 126 -18.01 7.40 18.76
N GLU A 127 -18.12 6.16 18.28
CA GLU A 127 -19.32 5.29 18.34
C GLU A 127 -19.20 4.28 19.48
#